data_AF-A0A9D1XL12-F1
#
_entry.id   AF-A0A9D1XL12-F1
#
_cell.length_a   1.000
_cell.length_b   1.000
_cell.length_c   1.000
_cell.angle_alpha   90.00
_cell.angle_beta   90.00
_cell.angle_gamma   90.00
#
_symmetry.space_group_name_H-M   'P 1'
#
loop_
_entity.id
_entity.type
_entity.pdbx_description
1 polymer ?
#
loop_
_entity_poly.entity_id
_entity_poly.type
_entity_poly.pdbx_seq_one_letter_code
_entity_poly.pdbx_strand_id
1 'polypeptide(L)'
;MEINILKEKENVFFNVDGSENQLMNFDNLVTLSEKIVDMKDDFEYQINCSDSSLELYRSTLVELIESLRNDTDLLELLSKKDGV
;
A
#
# COMPACT_ATOMS: atom_id res chain seq x y z
N MET A 1 -9.02 -4.33 1.69
CA MET A 1 -7.83 -4.45 0.82
C MET A 1 -6.94 -5.57 1.34
N GLU A 2 -6.71 -6.59 0.52
CA GLU A 2 -5.75 -7.66 0.83
C GLU A 2 -4.45 -7.42 0.04
N ILE A 3 -3.31 -7.40 0.73
CA ILE A 3 -1.99 -7.28 0.11
C ILE A 3 -1.20 -8.55 0.38
N ASN A 4 -0.76 -9.24 -0.66
CA ASN A 4 0.08 -10.44 -0.52
C ASN A 4 1.51 -10.11 -0.92
N ILE A 5 2.48 -10.42 -0.06
CA ILE A 5 3.91 -10.27 -0.34
C ILE A 5 4.48 -11.65 -0.67
N LEU A 6 5.22 -11.74 -1.78
CA LEU A 6 5.88 -12.97 -2.20
C LEU A 6 7.32 -12.70 -2.66
N LYS A 7 8.16 -13.72 -2.56
CA LYS A 7 9.54 -13.70 -3.06
C LYS A 7 9.67 -14.69 -4.20
N GLU A 8 10.17 -14.22 -5.34
CA GLU A 8 10.58 -15.08 -6.46
C GLU A 8 12.05 -14.84 -6.77
N LYS A 9 12.89 -15.86 -6.54
CA LYS A 9 14.35 -15.75 -6.63
C LYS A 9 14.85 -14.64 -5.69
N GLU A 10 15.52 -13.63 -6.23
CA GLU A 10 16.05 -12.48 -5.49
C GLU A 10 15.10 -11.29 -5.44
N ASN A 11 13.95 -11.39 -6.11
CA ASN A 11 13.00 -10.28 -6.22
C ASN A 11 11.82 -10.48 -5.27
N VAL A 12 11.35 -9.36 -4.72
CA VAL A 12 10.17 -9.32 -3.86
C VAL A 12 9.05 -8.63 -4.63
N PHE A 13 7.85 -9.19 -4.56
CA PHE A 13 6.66 -8.67 -5.22
C PHE A 13 5.54 -8.51 -4.22
N PHE A 14 4.56 -7.68 -4.57
CA PHE A 14 3.27 -7.62 -3.91
C PHE A 14 2.14 -7.65 -4.94
N ASN A 15 0.98 -8.13 -4.53
CA ASN A 15 -0.27 -7.90 -5.26
C ASN A 15 -1.34 -7.38 -4.31
N VAL A 16 -2.35 -6.74 -4.87
CA VAL A 16 -3.47 -6.14 -4.14
C VAL A 16 -4.76 -6.76 -4.65
N ASP A 17 -5.56 -7.31 -3.75
CA ASP A 17 -6.87 -7.93 -4.04
C ASP A 17 -6.81 -8.96 -5.19
N GLY A 18 -5.71 -9.74 -5.26
CA GLY A 18 -5.50 -10.76 -6.28
C GLY A 18 -5.09 -10.22 -7.66
N SER A 19 -4.61 -8.96 -7.74
CA SER A 19 -4.05 -8.38 -8.96
C SER A 19 -2.79 -9.10 -9.46
N GLU A 20 -2.28 -8.66 -10.61
CA GLU A 20 -0.95 -9.06 -11.07
C GLU A 20 0.13 -8.69 -10.04
N ASN A 21 1.19 -9.50 -10.00
CA ASN A 21 2.34 -9.29 -9.12
C ASN A 21 3.14 -8.06 -9.57
N GLN A 22 3.27 -7.08 -8.67
CA GLN A 22 4.05 -5.87 -8.86
C GLN A 22 5.37 -5.98 -8.12
N LEU A 23 6.47 -5.59 -8.76
CA LEU A 23 7.79 -5.59 -8.11
C LEU A 23 7.77 -4.61 -6.92
N MET A 24 8.36 -5.01 -5.81
CA MET A 24 8.50 -4.18 -4.61
C MET A 24 9.58 -3.11 -4.82
N ASN A 25 9.24 -2.07 -5.59
CA ASN A 25 10.10 -0.94 -5.93
C ASN A 25 9.36 0.38 -5.68
N PHE A 26 10.08 1.49 -5.79
CA PHE A 26 9.52 2.82 -5.52
C PHE A 26 8.32 3.15 -6.39
N ASP A 27 8.40 2.94 -7.71
CA ASP A 27 7.33 3.31 -8.65
C ASP A 27 6.01 2.58 -8.37
N ASN A 28 6.07 1.28 -8.03
CA ASN A 28 4.88 0.51 -7.70
C ASN A 28 4.33 0.87 -6.31
N LEU A 29 5.20 1.25 -5.35
CA LEU A 29 4.76 1.77 -4.06
C LEU A 29 4.05 3.12 -4.19
N VAL A 30 4.52 3.99 -5.10
CA VAL A 30 3.82 5.24 -5.44
C VAL A 30 2.44 4.92 -6.04
N THR A 31 2.36 3.99 -6.99
CA THR A 31 1.08 3.57 -7.58
C THR A 31 0.11 3.01 -6.51
N LEU A 32 0.63 2.26 -5.54
CA LEU A 32 -0.16 1.78 -4.40
C LEU A 32 -0.65 2.95 -3.53
N SER A 33 0.21 3.93 -3.24
CA SER A 33 -0.15 5.10 -2.43
C SER A 33 -1.28 5.92 -3.07
N GLU A 34 -1.26 6.09 -4.39
CA GLU A 34 -2.33 6.77 -5.14
C GLU A 34 -3.66 6.04 -4.99
N LYS A 35 -3.65 4.70 -5.12
CA LYS A 35 -4.85 3.89 -4.91
C LYS A 35 -5.40 4.00 -3.49
N ILE A 36 -4.52 4.00 -2.48
CA ILE A 36 -4.91 4.14 -1.07
C ILE A 36 -5.57 5.49 -0.83
N VAL A 37 -4.98 6.55 -1.37
CA VAL A 37 -5.51 7.92 -1.30
C VAL A 37 -6.88 8.02 -1.99
N ASP A 38 -7.05 7.38 -3.15
CA ASP A 38 -8.29 7.38 -3.91
C ASP A 38 -9.44 6.62 -3.24
N MET A 39 -9.14 5.71 -2.30
CA MET A 39 -10.19 4.96 -1.59
C MET A 39 -11.05 5.84 -0.68
N LYS A 40 -10.60 7.06 -0.32
CA LYS A 40 -11.30 8.16 0.40
C LYS A 40 -11.95 7.84 1.76
N ASP A 41 -12.26 6.58 2.03
CA ASP A 41 -12.94 6.07 3.21
C ASP A 41 -11.99 5.26 4.09
N ASP A 42 -12.42 5.03 5.33
CA ASP A 42 -11.75 4.16 6.28
C ASP A 42 -11.84 2.70 5.79
N PHE A 43 -10.77 2.18 5.17
CA PHE A 43 -10.74 0.83 4.61
C PHE A 43 -10.02 -0.15 5.54
N GLU A 44 -10.53 -1.36 5.70
CA GLU A 44 -9.77 -2.41 6.35
C GLU A 44 -8.71 -2.97 5.39
N TYR A 45 -7.51 -3.22 5.91
CA TYR A 45 -6.44 -3.84 5.15
C TYR A 45 -5.78 -4.99 5.90
N GLN A 46 -5.33 -5.98 5.14
CA GLN A 46 -4.57 -7.11 5.65
C GLN A 46 -3.35 -7.31 4.77
N ILE A 47 -2.18 -7.48 5.39
CA ILE A 47 -0.94 -7.80 4.69
C ILE A 47 -0.52 -9.23 5.04
N ASN A 48 -0.61 -10.10 4.05
CA ASN A 48 -0.21 -11.50 4.12
C ASN A 48 1.24 -11.63 3.69
N CYS A 49 2.08 -12.15 4.60
CA CYS A 49 3.49 -12.39 4.37
C CYS A 49 3.88 -13.69 5.06
N SER A 50 4.01 -14.78 4.30
CA SER A 50 4.32 -16.11 4.85
C SER A 50 5.80 -16.33 5.12
N ASP A 51 6.68 -15.50 4.55
CA ASP A 51 8.14 -15.58 4.70
C ASP A 51 8.60 -14.51 5.70
N SER A 52 9.18 -14.95 6.83
CA SER A 52 9.69 -14.03 7.86
C SER A 52 10.91 -13.22 7.40
N SER A 53 11.64 -13.66 6.38
CA SER A 53 12.73 -12.87 5.80
C SER A 53 12.25 -11.61 5.08
N LEU A 54 10.93 -11.50 4.84
CA LEU A 54 10.30 -10.35 4.20
C LEU A 54 9.66 -9.37 5.19
N GLU A 55 9.94 -9.52 6.49
CA GLU A 55 9.34 -8.67 7.54
C GLU A 55 9.59 -7.17 7.30
N LEU A 56 10.78 -6.80 6.82
CA LEU A 56 11.08 -5.40 6.46
C LEU A 56 10.12 -4.87 5.39
N TYR A 57 9.84 -5.65 4.35
CA TYR A 57 8.93 -5.26 3.28
C TYR A 57 7.49 -5.15 3.78
N ARG A 58 7.08 -6.05 4.67
CA ARG A 58 5.79 -5.95 5.35
C ARG A 58 5.70 -4.66 6.15
N SER A 59 6.70 -4.34 6.96
CA SER A 59 6.73 -3.12 7.76
C SER A 59 6.70 -1.86 6.89
N THR A 60 7.43 -1.84 5.77
CA THR A 60 7.36 -0.72 4.81
C THR A 60 5.95 -0.48 4.29
N LEU A 61 5.21 -1.54 3.96
CA LEU A 61 3.83 -1.40 3.50
C LEU A 61 2.87 -0.94 4.62
N VAL A 62 3.05 -1.44 5.84
CA VAL A 62 2.29 -0.97 7.02
C VAL A 62 2.53 0.53 7.24
N GLU A 63 3.80 0.94 7.33
CA GLU A 63 4.18 2.33 7.54
C GLU A 63 3.64 3.25 6.44
N LEU A 64 3.69 2.80 5.18
CA LEU A 64 3.13 3.53 4.04
C LEU A 64 1.62 3.76 4.22
N ILE A 65 0.86 2.69 4.46
CA ILE A 65 -0.61 2.76 4.61
C ILE A 65 -0.98 3.62 5.82
N GLU A 66 -0.33 3.42 6.97
CA GLU A 66 -0.62 4.17 8.18
C GLU A 66 -0.24 5.65 8.05
N SER A 67 0.87 5.97 7.38
CA SER A 67 1.25 7.36 7.13
C SER A 67 0.21 8.07 6.28
N LEU A 68 -0.27 7.44 5.21
CA LEU A 68 -1.29 8.03 4.34
C LEU A 68 -2.64 8.19 5.03
N ARG A 69 -3.04 7.24 5.89
CA ARG A 69 -4.30 7.32 6.65
C ARG A 69 -4.28 8.37 7.76
N ASN A 70 -3.11 8.64 8.32
CA ASN A 70 -2.96 9.59 9.43
C ASN A 70 -2.47 10.98 8.98
N ASP A 71 -2.16 11.17 7.69
CA ASP A 71 -1.76 12.47 7.15
C ASP A 71 -2.99 13.38 6.98
N THR A 72 -3.32 14.08 8.08
CA THR A 72 -4.46 14.99 8.14
C THR A 72 -4.37 16.13 7.13
N ASP A 73 -3.17 16.61 6.81
CA ASP A 73 -2.98 17.73 5.88
C ASP A 73 -3.28 17.28 4.44
N LEU A 74 -2.79 16.10 4.06
CA LEU A 74 -3.10 15.49 2.77
C LEU A 74 -4.61 15.21 2.62
N LEU A 75 -5.22 14.62 3.64
CA LEU A 75 -6.66 14.30 3.65
C LEU A 75 -7.52 15.57 3.57
N GLU A 76 -7.14 16.64 4.26
CA GLU A 76 -7.80 17.93 4.13
C GLU A 76 -7.70 18.51 2.72
N LEU A 77 -6.53 18.46 2.09
CA LEU A 77 -6.33 18.94 0.72
C LEU A 77 -7.17 18.15 -0.29
N LEU A 78 -7.28 16.83 -0.11
CA LEU A 78 -8.08 15.96 -0.96
C LEU A 78 -9.59 16.27 -0.82
N SER A 79 -10.08 16.44 0.41
CA SER A 79 -11.48 16.81 0.64
C SER A 79 -11.86 18.15 0.01
N LYS A 80 -10.92 19.11 -0.06
CA LYS A 80 -11.10 20.41 -0.70
C LYS A 80 -11.06 20.33 -2.23
N LYS A 81 -10.30 19.38 -2.79
CA LYS A 81 -10.17 19.16 -4.25
C LYS A 81 -11.46 18.67 -4.89
N ASP A 82 -12.24 17.84 -4.19
CA ASP A 82 -13.52 17.31 -4.67
C ASP A 82 -14.71 18.25 -4.41
N GLY A 83 -14.49 19.37 -3.71
CA GLY A 83 -15.52 20.35 -3.34
C GLY A 83 -15.77 21.46 -4.38
N VAL A 84 -15.50 21.21 -5.67
CA VAL A 84 -15.74 22.15 -6.80
C VAL A 84 -16.70 21.57 -7.81
#